data_AF-E4Z3L3-F1
#
_entry.id   AF-E4Z3L3-F1
#
_cell.length_a   1.000
_cell.length_b   1.000
_cell.length_c   1.000
_cell.angle_alpha   90.00
_cell.angle_beta   90.00
_cell.angle_gamma   90.00
#
_symmetry.space_group_name_H-M   'P 1'
#
loop_
_entity.id
_entity.type
_entity.pdbx_description
1 polymer ?
#
loop_
_entity_poly.entity_id
_entity_poly.type
_entity_poly.pdbx_seq_one_letter_code
_entity_poly.pdbx_strand_id
1 'polypeptide(L)'
;MWLDDLFPGEWKFSMAVVPIFLLCIAPTEASYEFPAYRIYQYDYQSADVTDREAFGSSVAQVSFEGRAPDAKQITRKNVVMNLLDITSKQSFNSLLEKNPGSVLIILPDFMRTEDFRNVTKETLDQIAEAERALLDFPVTQIPIYFSYETAELKQIQEELKDLSDMSGASAVLYAGSAVLHQFSVTQKQPEVLKAQLDAIESRLDGISGSPTILVTTKMDAFASSFALARGANSAASGLGVTLEIARSLSMLFIDDSTRPQYK
;
A
#
# COMPACT_ATOMS: atom_id res chain seq x y z
N MET A 1 -35.75 -54.51 7.49
CA MET A 1 -35.23 -54.46 6.11
C MET A 1 -33.82 -53.93 6.24
N TRP A 2 -32.86 -54.85 6.22
CA TRP A 2 -31.48 -54.60 6.61
C TRP A 2 -30.72 -53.97 5.43
N LEU A 3 -29.74 -53.11 5.73
CA LEU A 3 -28.96 -52.36 4.73
C LEU A 3 -28.30 -53.25 3.65
N ASP A 4 -28.15 -54.54 3.91
CA ASP A 4 -27.59 -55.52 2.97
C ASP A 4 -28.49 -55.81 1.75
N ASP A 5 -29.80 -55.53 1.83
CA ASP A 5 -30.73 -55.73 0.70
C ASP A 5 -30.73 -54.57 -0.31
N LEU A 6 -30.18 -53.41 0.05
CA LEU A 6 -30.22 -52.21 -0.81
C LEU A 6 -28.96 -52.09 -1.69
N PHE A 7 -27.84 -52.73 -1.34
CA PHE A 7 -26.56 -52.61 -2.05
C PHE A 7 -25.73 -53.90 -2.02
N PRO A 8 -25.82 -54.77 -3.03
CA PRO A 8 -25.08 -56.02 -3.05
C PRO A 8 -23.58 -55.79 -3.35
N GLY A 9 -22.71 -56.34 -2.51
CA GLY A 9 -21.36 -56.78 -2.90
C GLY A 9 -20.17 -55.86 -2.62
N GLU A 10 -20.24 -54.54 -2.85
CA GLU A 10 -19.03 -53.68 -2.89
C GLU A 10 -19.02 -52.48 -1.92
N TRP A 11 -20.07 -52.32 -1.11
CA TRP A 11 -20.26 -51.11 -0.31
C TRP A 11 -19.22 -50.91 0.80
N LYS A 12 -18.63 -51.99 1.34
CA LYS A 12 -17.58 -51.91 2.37
C LYS A 12 -16.30 -51.26 1.83
N PHE A 13 -15.99 -51.51 0.55
CA PHE A 13 -14.88 -50.83 -0.14
C PHE A 13 -15.22 -49.36 -0.39
N SER A 14 -16.44 -49.09 -0.87
CA SER A 14 -16.91 -47.72 -1.10
C SER A 14 -16.93 -46.87 0.17
N MET A 15 -17.40 -47.40 1.31
CA MET A 15 -17.42 -46.70 2.60
C MET A 15 -16.04 -46.49 3.24
N ALA A 16 -15.03 -47.28 2.88
CA ALA A 16 -13.65 -47.04 3.32
C ALA A 16 -12.92 -46.05 2.40
N VAL A 17 -13.23 -46.06 1.11
CA VAL A 17 -12.65 -45.16 0.11
C VAL A 17 -13.19 -43.73 0.27
N VAL A 18 -14.47 -43.55 0.59
CA VAL A 18 -15.08 -42.21 0.79
C VAL A 18 -14.40 -41.38 1.90
N PRO A 19 -14.14 -41.87 3.13
CA PRO A 19 -13.44 -41.10 4.16
C PRO A 19 -11.96 -40.89 3.84
N ILE A 20 -11.29 -41.82 3.13
CA ILE A 20 -9.92 -41.62 2.65
C ILE A 20 -9.88 -40.52 1.58
N PHE A 21 -10.82 -40.53 0.64
CA PHE A 21 -10.99 -39.43 -0.32
C PHE A 21 -11.32 -38.13 0.39
N LEU A 22 -12.24 -38.11 1.36
CA LEU A 22 -12.55 -36.92 2.15
C LEU A 22 -11.35 -36.39 2.95
N LEU A 23 -10.47 -37.27 3.46
CA LEU A 23 -9.22 -36.89 4.12
C LEU A 23 -8.18 -36.34 3.12
N CYS A 24 -8.13 -36.86 1.90
CA CYS A 24 -7.28 -36.33 0.83
C CYS A 24 -7.80 -35.01 0.24
N ILE A 25 -9.10 -34.70 0.41
CA ILE A 25 -9.76 -33.47 -0.06
C ILE A 25 -10.06 -32.52 1.10
N ALA A 26 -9.46 -32.69 2.28
CA ALA A 26 -9.53 -31.66 3.30
C ALA A 26 -8.42 -30.64 3.04
N PRO A 27 -8.65 -29.54 2.27
CA PRO A 27 -7.73 -28.43 2.32
C PRO A 27 -7.71 -28.00 3.78
N THR A 28 -6.55 -28.09 4.41
CA THR A 28 -6.32 -27.38 5.67
C THR A 28 -6.52 -25.91 5.36
N GLU A 29 -7.66 -25.36 5.77
CA GLU A 29 -7.96 -23.92 5.67
C GLU A 29 -6.98 -23.17 6.58
N ALA A 30 -5.78 -22.91 6.06
CA ALA A 30 -4.86 -21.97 6.67
C ALA A 30 -5.32 -20.56 6.27
N SER A 31 -6.23 -20.00 7.06
CA SER A 31 -6.64 -18.61 6.91
C SER A 31 -5.66 -17.72 7.64
N TYR A 32 -5.05 -16.77 6.92
CA TYR A 32 -4.14 -15.78 7.49
C TYR A 32 -4.80 -14.40 7.46
N GLU A 33 -4.80 -13.74 8.61
CA GLU A 33 -5.27 -12.37 8.75
C GLU A 33 -4.06 -11.45 8.99
N PHE A 34 -3.93 -10.42 8.15
CA PHE A 34 -2.87 -9.42 8.27
C PHE A 34 -3.40 -8.01 7.98
N PRO A 35 -2.83 -6.97 8.60
CA PRO A 35 -3.27 -5.61 8.39
C PRO A 35 -2.87 -5.10 7.00
N ALA A 36 -3.85 -4.66 6.23
CA ALA A 36 -3.64 -4.06 4.91
C ALA A 36 -4.25 -2.66 4.84
N TYR A 37 -3.50 -1.72 4.23
CA TYR A 37 -3.86 -0.33 4.05
C TYR A 37 -4.08 -0.05 2.58
N ARG A 38 -5.22 0.50 2.20
CA ARG A 38 -5.47 0.85 0.79
C ARG A 38 -4.66 2.08 0.39
N ILE A 39 -4.28 2.17 -0.88
CA ILE A 39 -3.79 3.42 -1.48
C ILE A 39 -4.83 4.54 -1.32
N TYR A 40 -4.35 5.77 -1.13
CA TYR A 40 -5.21 6.94 -1.16
C TYR A 40 -5.72 7.18 -2.59
N GLN A 41 -6.97 7.66 -2.69
CA GLN A 41 -7.51 8.22 -3.92
C GLN A 41 -7.56 9.72 -3.72
N TYR A 42 -6.90 10.47 -4.60
CA TYR A 42 -6.95 11.92 -4.60
C TYR A 42 -7.52 12.39 -5.93
N ASP A 43 -8.60 13.17 -5.87
CA ASP A 43 -9.25 13.78 -7.03
C ASP A 43 -9.16 15.30 -6.88
N TYR A 44 -8.29 15.93 -7.68
CA TYR A 44 -8.14 17.38 -7.67
C TYR A 44 -9.22 18.01 -8.55
N GLN A 45 -10.21 18.62 -7.90
CA GLN A 45 -11.27 19.34 -8.60
C GLN A 45 -10.85 20.81 -8.83
N SER A 46 -9.91 21.08 -9.72
CA SER A 46 -9.67 22.46 -10.17
C SER A 46 -10.72 22.89 -11.18
N ALA A 47 -11.32 24.06 -10.95
CA ALA A 47 -12.38 24.62 -11.80
C ALA A 47 -11.94 24.96 -13.24
N ASP A 48 -10.64 25.12 -13.50
CA ASP A 48 -10.11 25.68 -14.76
C ASP A 48 -9.09 24.78 -15.50
N VAL A 49 -8.79 23.57 -15.01
CA VAL A 49 -7.85 22.65 -15.67
C VAL A 49 -8.59 21.42 -16.14
N THR A 50 -8.68 21.24 -17.46
CA THR A 50 -9.30 20.09 -18.14
C THR A 50 -8.56 18.77 -17.90
N ASP A 51 -7.32 18.82 -17.40
CA ASP A 51 -6.54 17.65 -17.01
C ASP A 51 -6.73 17.37 -15.52
N ARG A 52 -7.61 16.43 -15.23
CA ARG A 52 -7.74 15.84 -13.89
C ARG A 52 -6.47 15.04 -13.58
N GLU A 53 -5.53 15.63 -12.87
CA GLU A 53 -4.41 14.90 -12.25
C GLU A 53 -4.91 14.18 -10.98
N ALA A 54 -5.85 13.26 -11.16
CA ALA A 54 -6.37 12.40 -10.11
C ALA A 54 -5.59 11.07 -10.12
N PHE A 55 -5.21 10.58 -8.95
CA PHE A 55 -4.45 9.34 -8.81
C PHE A 55 -5.04 8.41 -7.73
N GLY A 56 -4.65 7.14 -7.77
CA GLY A 56 -5.01 6.15 -6.74
C GLY A 56 -6.04 5.12 -7.19
N SER A 57 -6.79 4.57 -6.22
CA SER A 57 -7.75 3.48 -6.46
C SER A 57 -9.13 3.78 -5.90
N SER A 58 -10.17 3.58 -6.72
CA SER A 58 -11.57 3.83 -6.34
C SER A 58 -12.33 2.62 -5.80
N VAL A 59 -11.71 1.44 -5.76
CA VAL A 59 -12.36 0.18 -5.38
C VAL A 59 -11.70 -0.43 -4.15
N ALA A 60 -12.52 -0.94 -3.21
CA ALA A 60 -12.04 -1.55 -1.97
C ALA A 60 -12.27 -3.08 -1.85
N GLN A 61 -13.09 -3.68 -2.72
CA GLN A 61 -13.39 -5.11 -2.58
C GLN A 61 -12.35 -5.96 -3.33
N VAL A 62 -11.86 -7.00 -2.65
CA VAL A 62 -10.92 -7.96 -3.21
C VAL A 62 -11.46 -9.36 -2.96
N SER A 63 -11.44 -10.22 -3.98
CA SER A 63 -11.75 -11.65 -3.86
C SER A 63 -11.05 -12.39 -5.01
N PHE A 64 -9.73 -12.42 -4.98
CA PHE A 64 -8.91 -12.95 -6.08
C PHE A 64 -7.80 -13.86 -5.56
N GLU A 65 -7.43 -14.85 -6.37
CA GLU A 65 -6.26 -15.70 -6.12
C GLU A 65 -4.95 -14.93 -6.35
N GLY A 66 -3.95 -15.22 -5.52
CA GLY A 66 -2.59 -14.67 -5.61
C GLY A 66 -1.82 -15.11 -6.85
N ARG A 67 -1.02 -14.19 -7.40
CA ARG A 67 -0.02 -14.41 -8.44
C ARG A 67 1.20 -13.52 -8.22
N ALA A 68 2.36 -14.01 -8.64
CA ALA A 68 3.57 -13.21 -8.77
C ALA A 68 3.45 -12.20 -9.94
N PRO A 69 4.16 -11.06 -9.90
CA PRO A 69 4.04 -9.99 -10.89
C PRO A 69 4.50 -10.36 -12.31
N ASP A 70 5.37 -11.35 -12.42
CA ASP A 70 5.96 -11.89 -13.65
C ASP A 70 5.15 -13.03 -14.29
N ALA A 71 4.09 -13.49 -13.63
CA ALA A 71 3.25 -14.57 -14.15
C ALA A 71 2.64 -14.23 -15.52
N LYS A 72 2.53 -15.26 -16.39
CA LYS A 72 2.01 -15.11 -17.77
C LYS A 72 0.55 -14.65 -17.85
N GLN A 73 -0.25 -14.96 -16.83
CA GLN A 73 -1.66 -14.57 -16.74
C GLN A 73 -1.96 -13.95 -15.37
N ILE A 74 -2.15 -12.64 -15.34
CA ILE A 74 -2.47 -11.89 -14.11
C ILE A 74 -3.86 -11.23 -14.13
N THR A 75 -4.57 -11.31 -15.26
CA THR A 75 -5.89 -10.72 -15.40
C THR A 75 -6.86 -11.32 -14.38
N ARG A 76 -7.54 -10.47 -13.60
CA ARG A 76 -8.43 -10.87 -12.49
C ARG A 76 -7.76 -11.77 -11.42
N LYS A 77 -6.47 -11.56 -11.17
CA LYS A 77 -5.72 -12.17 -10.06
C LYS A 77 -5.17 -11.08 -9.13
N ASN A 78 -4.92 -11.43 -7.87
CA ASN A 78 -4.25 -10.57 -6.90
C ASN A 78 -2.74 -10.66 -7.14
N VAL A 79 -2.10 -9.57 -7.55
CA VAL A 79 -0.65 -9.53 -7.73
C VAL A 79 0.02 -9.17 -6.41
N VAL A 80 0.90 -10.04 -5.91
CA VAL A 80 1.67 -9.81 -4.69
C VAL A 80 3.11 -9.45 -5.06
N MET A 81 3.57 -8.26 -4.68
CA MET A 81 4.91 -7.77 -5.04
C MET A 81 5.54 -6.95 -3.92
N ASN A 82 6.87 -6.83 -3.88
CA ASN A 82 7.52 -5.93 -2.93
C ASN A 82 7.51 -4.50 -3.47
N LEU A 83 7.51 -3.52 -2.56
CA LEU A 83 7.66 -2.11 -2.91
C LEU A 83 8.95 -1.87 -3.70
N LEU A 84 10.03 -2.55 -3.31
CA LEU A 84 11.35 -2.42 -3.93
C LEU A 84 11.43 -3.06 -5.33
N ASP A 85 10.46 -3.90 -5.70
CA ASP A 85 10.36 -4.46 -7.05
C ASP A 85 9.80 -3.42 -8.06
N ILE A 86 9.32 -2.27 -7.56
CA ILE A 86 8.86 -1.14 -8.38
C ILE A 86 10.07 -0.30 -8.79
N THR A 87 10.82 -0.78 -9.78
CA THR A 87 12.03 -0.09 -10.24
C THR A 87 11.74 1.17 -11.05
N SER A 88 10.62 1.20 -11.79
CA SER A 88 10.29 2.32 -12.67
C SER A 88 8.79 2.50 -12.85
N LYS A 89 8.39 3.72 -13.23
CA LYS A 89 7.00 4.03 -13.61
C LYS A 89 6.49 3.10 -14.70
N GLN A 90 7.31 2.82 -15.71
CA GLN A 90 6.95 1.97 -16.83
C GLN A 90 6.67 0.53 -16.37
N SER A 91 7.48 0.01 -15.43
CA SER A 91 7.27 -1.32 -14.88
C SER A 91 5.90 -1.43 -14.20
N PHE A 92 5.57 -0.47 -13.33
CA PHE A 92 4.28 -0.45 -12.64
C PHE A 92 3.10 -0.25 -13.60
N ASN A 93 3.21 0.68 -14.56
CA ASN A 93 2.15 0.91 -15.54
C ASN A 93 1.91 -0.32 -16.42
N SER A 94 2.96 -1.00 -16.86
CA SER A 94 2.83 -2.23 -17.65
C SER A 94 2.17 -3.37 -16.87
N LEU A 95 2.33 -3.39 -15.53
CA LEU A 95 1.61 -4.31 -14.66
C LEU A 95 0.11 -3.98 -14.64
N LEU A 96 -0.25 -2.70 -14.50
CA LEU A 96 -1.64 -2.25 -14.48
C LEU A 96 -2.33 -2.44 -15.84
N GLU A 97 -1.62 -2.27 -16.96
CA GLU A 97 -2.13 -2.51 -18.32
C GLU A 97 -2.62 -3.95 -18.54
N LYS A 98 -2.02 -4.93 -17.85
CA LYS A 98 -2.45 -6.34 -17.87
C LYS A 98 -3.77 -6.57 -17.09
N ASN A 99 -4.33 -5.52 -16.48
CA ASN A 99 -5.60 -5.50 -15.75
C ASN A 99 -5.69 -6.55 -14.62
N PRO A 100 -4.79 -6.49 -13.62
CA PRO A 100 -4.87 -7.36 -12.45
C PRO A 100 -6.17 -7.11 -11.68
N GLY A 101 -6.64 -8.15 -10.98
CA GLY A 101 -7.86 -8.04 -10.15
C GLY A 101 -7.64 -7.15 -8.92
N SER A 102 -6.43 -7.19 -8.35
CA SER A 102 -5.97 -6.31 -7.28
C SER A 102 -4.44 -6.38 -7.18
N VAL A 103 -3.82 -5.44 -6.48
CA VAL A 103 -2.37 -5.43 -6.21
C VAL A 103 -2.14 -5.32 -4.71
N LEU A 104 -1.34 -6.21 -4.15
CA LEU A 104 -0.82 -6.14 -2.79
C LEU A 104 0.68 -5.82 -2.84
N ILE A 105 1.03 -4.66 -2.31
CA ILE A 105 2.41 -4.17 -2.23
C ILE A 105 2.92 -4.43 -0.81
N ILE A 106 3.99 -5.21 -0.69
CA ILE A 106 4.63 -5.52 0.57
C ILE A 106 5.67 -4.43 0.87
N LEU A 107 5.53 -3.80 2.04
CA LEU A 107 6.42 -2.77 2.55
C LEU A 107 7.53 -3.42 3.39
N PRO A 108 8.79 -2.98 3.26
CA PRO A 108 9.89 -3.53 4.06
C PRO A 108 9.66 -3.41 5.57
N ASP A 109 10.06 -4.42 6.35
CA ASP A 109 9.82 -4.45 7.81
C ASP A 109 10.50 -3.30 8.59
N PHE A 110 11.64 -2.80 8.11
CA PHE A 110 12.31 -1.65 8.74
C PHE A 110 11.45 -0.37 8.73
N MET A 111 10.48 -0.28 7.81
CA MET A 111 9.54 0.85 7.79
C MET A 111 8.52 0.77 8.91
N ARG A 112 8.24 -0.43 9.43
CA ARG A 112 7.34 -0.68 10.57
C ARG A 112 8.04 -0.48 11.91
N THR A 113 9.27 -0.97 12.03
CA THR A 113 10.07 -0.94 13.28
C THR A 113 10.82 0.37 13.49
N GLU A 114 10.81 1.24 12.47
CA GLU A 114 11.53 2.51 12.43
C GLU A 114 13.06 2.39 12.56
N ASP A 115 13.63 1.21 12.28
CA ASP A 115 15.07 0.99 12.35
C ASP A 115 15.78 1.27 11.02
N PHE A 116 16.21 2.52 10.83
CA PHE A 116 16.91 2.97 9.61
C PHE A 116 18.44 2.84 9.68
N ARG A 117 18.99 2.29 10.77
CA ARG A 117 20.45 2.32 11.02
C ARG A 117 21.25 1.60 9.93
N ASN A 118 20.67 0.57 9.33
CA ASN A 118 21.31 -0.27 8.31
C ASN A 118 20.72 -0.05 6.90
N VAL A 119 19.89 0.97 6.70
CA VAL A 119 19.29 1.24 5.39
C VAL A 119 20.26 2.06 4.55
N THR A 120 20.63 1.54 3.38
CA THR A 120 21.52 2.25 2.46
C THR A 120 20.78 3.40 1.78
N LYS A 121 21.54 4.42 1.34
CA LYS A 121 20.98 5.52 0.57
C LYS A 121 20.30 5.03 -0.72
N GLU A 122 20.87 4.02 -1.37
CA GLU A 122 20.33 3.39 -2.57
C GLU A 122 18.91 2.84 -2.34
N THR A 123 18.67 2.16 -1.22
CA THR A 123 17.33 1.66 -0.87
C THR A 123 16.34 2.81 -0.64
N LEU A 124 16.77 3.91 -0.02
CA LEU A 124 15.91 5.09 0.15
C LEU A 124 15.58 5.76 -1.19
N ASP A 125 16.55 5.84 -2.09
CA ASP A 125 16.35 6.38 -3.44
C ASP A 125 15.39 5.50 -4.25
N GLN A 126 15.48 4.16 -4.12
CA GLN A 126 14.53 3.22 -4.72
C GLN A 126 13.12 3.36 -4.17
N ILE A 127 12.95 3.54 -2.86
CA ILE A 127 11.64 3.79 -2.24
C ILE A 127 11.04 5.09 -2.77
N ALA A 128 11.85 6.14 -2.90
CA ALA A 128 11.40 7.42 -3.45
C ALA A 128 11.00 7.30 -4.94
N GLU A 129 11.68 6.48 -5.72
CA GLU A 129 11.32 6.20 -7.11
C GLU A 129 10.03 5.37 -7.22
N ALA A 130 9.88 4.32 -6.39
CA ALA A 130 8.66 3.53 -6.28
C ALA A 130 7.45 4.39 -5.87
N GLU A 131 7.64 5.30 -4.90
CA GLU A 131 6.61 6.25 -4.48
C GLU A 131 6.18 7.18 -5.62
N ARG A 132 7.14 7.74 -6.37
CA ARG A 132 6.82 8.56 -7.55
C ARG A 132 6.02 7.78 -8.58
N ALA A 133 6.38 6.52 -8.85
CA ALA A 133 5.61 5.67 -9.75
C ALA A 133 4.16 5.45 -9.26
N LEU A 134 3.96 5.34 -7.94
CA LEU A 134 2.65 5.20 -7.30
C LEU A 134 1.83 6.50 -7.26
N LEU A 135 2.44 7.67 -7.38
CA LEU A 135 1.73 8.95 -7.41
C LEU A 135 1.37 9.40 -8.83
N ASP A 136 2.09 8.90 -9.84
CA ASP A 136 2.05 9.38 -11.21
C ASP A 136 1.17 8.51 -12.14
N PHE A 137 0.38 7.60 -11.56
CA PHE A 137 -0.58 6.79 -12.31
C PHE A 137 -2.01 7.32 -12.12
N PRO A 138 -2.86 7.30 -13.17
CA PRO A 138 -4.22 7.85 -13.10
C PRO A 138 -5.11 7.03 -12.16
N VAL A 139 -6.23 7.58 -11.70
CA VAL A 139 -7.21 6.80 -10.91
C VAL A 139 -7.56 5.50 -11.62
N THR A 140 -7.37 4.37 -10.92
CA THR A 140 -7.66 3.03 -11.43
C THR A 140 -8.84 2.40 -10.70
N GLN A 141 -9.53 1.49 -11.38
CA GLN A 141 -10.56 0.63 -10.79
C GLN A 141 -9.96 -0.65 -10.17
N ILE A 142 -8.63 -0.72 -10.05
CA ILE A 142 -7.90 -1.85 -9.52
C ILE A 142 -7.63 -1.55 -8.04
N PRO A 143 -8.11 -2.35 -7.08
CA PRO A 143 -7.79 -2.18 -5.66
C PRO A 143 -6.29 -2.38 -5.43
N ILE A 144 -5.65 -1.38 -4.81
CA ILE A 144 -4.22 -1.43 -4.44
C ILE A 144 -4.10 -1.32 -2.92
N TYR A 145 -3.47 -2.31 -2.32
CA TYR A 145 -3.27 -2.45 -0.89
C TYR A 145 -1.78 -2.51 -0.56
N PHE A 146 -1.45 -2.08 0.65
CA PHE A 146 -0.13 -2.13 1.24
C PHE A 146 -0.19 -2.94 2.53
N SER A 147 0.75 -3.84 2.74
CA SER A 147 0.95 -4.50 4.03
C SER A 147 2.42 -4.45 4.39
N TYR A 148 2.74 -4.39 5.67
CA TYR A 148 4.11 -4.62 6.10
C TYR A 148 4.50 -6.08 5.87
N GLU A 149 5.78 -6.30 5.59
CA GLU A 149 6.37 -7.63 5.47
C GLU A 149 6.18 -8.43 6.76
N THR A 150 5.67 -9.64 6.63
CA THR A 150 5.58 -10.63 7.70
C THR A 150 6.16 -11.96 7.20
N ALA A 151 6.50 -12.87 8.11
CA ALA A 151 7.06 -14.17 7.73
C ALA A 151 6.09 -14.96 6.82
N GLU A 152 4.80 -14.84 7.09
CA GLU A 152 3.72 -15.50 6.35
C GLU A 152 3.59 -14.91 4.94
N LEU A 153 3.56 -13.57 4.83
CA LEU A 153 3.48 -12.90 3.52
C LEU A 153 4.71 -13.18 2.65
N LYS A 154 5.88 -13.29 3.27
CA LYS A 154 7.11 -13.66 2.59
C LYS A 154 7.05 -15.09 2.07
N GLN A 155 6.60 -16.03 2.88
CA GLN A 155 6.39 -17.42 2.47
C GLN A 155 5.39 -17.49 1.30
N ILE A 156 4.25 -16.80 1.41
CA ILE A 156 3.23 -16.74 0.35
C ILE A 156 3.85 -16.18 -0.94
N GLN A 157 4.66 -15.12 -0.86
CA GLN A 157 5.30 -14.55 -2.04
C GLN A 157 6.29 -15.52 -2.68
N GLU A 158 7.11 -16.23 -1.89
CA GLU A 158 8.06 -17.24 -2.38
C GLU A 158 7.31 -18.39 -3.08
N GLU A 159 6.25 -18.92 -2.45
CA GLU A 159 5.41 -19.95 -3.05
C GLU A 159 4.75 -19.48 -4.35
N LEU A 160 4.30 -18.22 -4.42
CA LEU A 160 3.70 -17.65 -5.64
C LEU A 160 4.72 -17.49 -6.78
N LYS A 161 5.99 -17.18 -6.47
CA LYS A 161 7.09 -17.10 -7.44
C LYS A 161 7.47 -18.48 -7.97
N ASP A 162 7.55 -19.47 -7.10
CA ASP A 162 7.80 -20.86 -7.52
C ASP A 162 6.69 -21.34 -8.46
N LEU A 163 5.44 -21.00 -8.16
CA LEU A 163 4.28 -21.33 -9.00
C LEU A 163 4.29 -20.62 -10.36
N SER A 164 4.85 -19.41 -10.48
CA SER A 164 4.96 -18.73 -11.78
C SER A 164 6.02 -19.32 -12.70
N ASP A 165 7.07 -19.90 -12.12
CA ASP A 165 8.15 -20.57 -12.87
C ASP A 165 7.74 -21.96 -13.38
N MET A 166 6.75 -22.59 -12.74
CA MET A 166 6.22 -23.88 -13.16
C MET A 166 5.47 -23.78 -14.50
N SER A 167 5.83 -24.63 -15.47
CA SER A 167 5.18 -24.68 -16.78
C SER A 167 4.96 -26.10 -17.30
N GLY A 168 3.95 -26.29 -18.16
CA GLY A 168 3.68 -27.58 -18.80
C GLY A 168 2.98 -28.59 -17.89
N ALA A 169 3.39 -29.85 -17.95
CA ALA A 169 2.74 -30.96 -17.23
C ALA A 169 2.85 -30.83 -15.69
N SER A 170 3.94 -30.22 -15.19
CA SER A 170 4.10 -29.96 -13.76
C SER A 170 3.09 -28.94 -13.25
N ALA A 171 2.78 -27.89 -14.02
CA ALA A 171 1.75 -26.91 -13.66
C ALA A 171 0.34 -27.54 -13.63
N VAL A 172 0.05 -28.50 -14.52
CA VAL A 172 -1.24 -29.22 -14.53
C VAL A 172 -1.36 -30.18 -13.34
N LEU A 173 -0.29 -30.91 -13.01
CA LEU A 173 -0.25 -31.78 -11.83
C LEU A 173 -0.37 -30.97 -10.54
N TYR A 174 0.32 -29.82 -10.46
CA TYR A 174 0.24 -28.94 -9.31
C TYR A 174 -1.13 -28.26 -9.22
N ALA A 175 -1.79 -27.90 -10.33
CA ALA A 175 -3.15 -27.35 -10.31
C ALA A 175 -4.17 -28.30 -9.63
N GLY A 176 -3.91 -29.62 -9.64
CA GLY A 176 -4.71 -30.62 -8.93
C GLY A 176 -4.41 -30.74 -7.43
N SER A 177 -3.29 -30.21 -6.93
CA SER A 177 -2.88 -30.27 -5.52
C SER A 177 -2.54 -28.90 -4.90
N ALA A 178 -2.72 -27.80 -5.63
CA ALA A 178 -2.16 -26.51 -5.29
C ALA A 178 -2.88 -25.87 -4.10
N VAL A 179 -2.09 -25.44 -3.12
CA VAL A 179 -2.49 -24.42 -2.16
C VAL A 179 -2.72 -23.13 -2.93
N LEU A 180 -3.98 -22.82 -3.22
CA LEU A 180 -4.37 -21.56 -3.85
C LEU A 180 -4.52 -20.52 -2.74
N HIS A 181 -3.59 -19.56 -2.71
CA HIS A 181 -3.72 -18.40 -1.82
C HIS A 181 -4.83 -17.49 -2.34
N GLN A 182 -5.96 -17.46 -1.66
CA GLN A 182 -7.06 -16.56 -1.97
C GLN A 182 -7.04 -15.35 -1.04
N PHE A 183 -7.04 -14.16 -1.64
CA PHE A 183 -7.12 -12.90 -0.90
C PHE A 183 -8.54 -12.40 -0.92
N SER A 184 -9.06 -12.03 0.26
CA SER A 184 -10.40 -11.45 0.39
C SER A 184 -10.37 -10.22 1.29
N VAL A 185 -11.07 -9.16 0.86
CA VAL A 185 -11.27 -7.94 1.64
C VAL A 185 -12.74 -7.54 1.55
N THR A 186 -13.43 -7.56 2.69
CA THR A 186 -14.86 -7.24 2.80
C THR A 186 -15.09 -5.85 3.42
N GLN A 187 -14.29 -4.86 3.01
CA GLN A 187 -14.48 -3.47 3.46
C GLN A 187 -15.56 -2.76 2.65
N LYS A 188 -16.20 -1.75 3.27
CA LYS A 188 -17.12 -0.85 2.58
C LYS A 188 -16.36 0.00 1.56
N GLN A 189 -17.06 0.41 0.51
CA GLN A 189 -16.51 1.35 -0.47
C GLN A 189 -16.17 2.68 0.21
N PRO A 190 -15.11 3.36 -0.24
CA PRO A 190 -14.65 4.59 0.39
C PRO A 190 -15.65 5.72 0.26
N GLU A 191 -15.76 6.50 1.33
CA GLU A 191 -16.47 7.77 1.33
C GLU A 191 -15.51 8.92 1.02
N VAL A 192 -16.01 9.93 0.30
CA VAL A 192 -15.24 11.13 -0.01
C VAL A 192 -15.13 11.98 1.25
N LEU A 193 -13.89 12.18 1.72
CA LEU A 193 -13.60 13.06 2.83
C LEU A 193 -13.13 14.41 2.30
N LYS A 194 -13.71 15.49 2.80
CA LYS A 194 -13.14 16.83 2.62
C LYS A 194 -12.04 17.02 3.66
N ALA A 195 -10.81 17.22 3.21
CA ALA A 195 -9.71 17.54 4.10
C ALA A 195 -9.95 18.92 4.73
N GLN A 196 -10.00 18.98 6.06
CA GLN A 196 -9.89 20.23 6.80
C GLN A 196 -8.43 20.39 7.20
N LEU A 197 -7.79 21.45 6.71
CA LEU A 197 -6.40 21.76 7.02
C LEU A 197 -6.37 22.83 8.10
N ASP A 198 -5.77 22.49 9.23
CA ASP A 198 -5.49 23.46 10.29
C ASP A 198 -4.11 24.07 10.05
N ALA A 199 -4.04 25.40 9.99
CA ALA A 199 -2.79 26.13 9.87
C ALA A 199 -2.41 26.74 11.22
N ILE A 200 -1.13 26.62 11.59
CA ILE A 200 -0.58 27.28 12.77
C ILE A 200 -0.10 28.66 12.33
N GLU A 201 -0.71 29.70 12.88
CA GLU A 201 -0.29 31.09 12.66
C GLU A 201 0.26 31.71 13.95
N SER A 202 1.31 32.51 13.79
CA SER A 202 1.87 33.32 14.87
C SER A 202 2.32 34.66 14.28
N ARG A 203 2.21 35.72 15.07
CA ARG A 203 2.49 37.08 14.63
C ARG A 203 3.36 37.80 15.64
N LEU A 204 4.38 38.47 15.17
CA LEU A 204 5.18 39.41 15.95
C LEU A 204 4.78 40.82 15.54
N ASP A 205 4.49 41.68 16.51
CA ASP A 205 4.08 43.05 16.19
C ASP A 205 5.30 43.96 16.05
N GLY A 206 5.52 44.50 14.86
CA GLY A 206 6.49 45.58 14.62
C GLY A 206 5.96 46.98 15.00
N ILE A 207 6.66 48.01 14.54
CA ILE A 207 6.21 49.41 14.67
C ILE A 207 4.95 49.63 13.81
N SER A 208 4.05 50.52 14.25
CA SER A 208 2.82 50.81 13.53
C SER A 208 3.09 51.34 12.11
N GLY A 209 2.43 50.76 11.10
CA GLY A 209 2.61 51.12 9.68
C GLY A 209 3.74 50.38 8.96
N SER A 210 4.41 49.43 9.64
CA SER A 210 5.48 48.62 9.06
C SER A 210 4.98 47.57 8.06
N PRO A 211 5.75 47.29 6.98
CA PRO A 211 5.43 46.21 6.05
C PRO A 211 5.53 44.84 6.73
N THR A 212 4.68 43.91 6.28
CA THR A 212 4.59 42.55 6.86
C THR A 212 5.46 41.55 6.09
N ILE A 213 6.28 40.79 6.81
CA ILE A 213 7.08 39.68 6.30
C ILE A 213 6.38 38.38 6.69
N LEU A 214 5.98 37.59 5.69
CA LEU A 214 5.38 36.29 5.92
C LEU A 214 6.45 35.20 5.78
N VAL A 215 6.69 34.46 6.86
CA VAL A 215 7.53 33.26 6.84
C VAL A 215 6.61 32.04 6.89
N THR A 216 6.58 31.28 5.80
CA THR A 216 5.76 30.07 5.68
C THR A 216 6.63 28.83 5.64
N THR A 217 6.16 27.73 6.22
CA THR A 217 6.81 26.42 6.13
C THR A 217 5.78 25.34 5.89
N LYS A 218 6.17 24.30 5.16
CA LYS A 218 5.31 23.16 4.87
C LYS A 218 5.27 22.24 6.08
N MET A 219 4.08 21.93 6.60
CA MET A 219 3.88 21.08 7.79
C MET A 219 3.29 19.71 7.47
N ASP A 220 2.86 19.48 6.23
CA ASP A 220 2.26 18.25 5.78
C ASP A 220 3.28 17.31 5.09
N ALA A 221 3.04 16.02 5.24
CA ALA A 221 3.68 14.98 4.46
C ALA A 221 2.61 14.31 3.58
N PHE A 222 2.91 14.18 2.30
CA PHE A 222 2.01 13.57 1.34
C PHE A 222 2.71 12.39 0.67
N ALA A 223 1.99 11.28 0.57
CA ALA A 223 2.46 10.04 -0.03
C ALA A 223 1.29 9.25 -0.60
N SER A 224 1.59 8.24 -1.43
CA SER A 224 0.56 7.37 -2.01
C SER A 224 -0.16 6.51 -0.96
N SER A 225 0.50 6.24 0.16
CA SER A 225 -0.03 5.44 1.28
C SER A 225 0.42 6.01 2.63
N PHE A 226 -0.35 5.73 3.68
CA PHE A 226 -0.02 6.12 5.06
C PHE A 226 1.41 5.72 5.46
N ALA A 227 1.82 4.50 5.11
CA ALA A 227 3.12 3.98 5.51
C ALA A 227 4.31 4.67 4.81
N LEU A 228 4.06 5.33 3.68
CA LEU A 228 5.07 6.06 2.90
C LEU A 228 5.14 7.55 3.29
N ALA A 229 4.14 8.08 4.00
CA ALA A 229 4.03 9.48 4.40
C ALA A 229 5.05 9.88 5.49
N ARG A 230 6.34 9.91 5.13
CA ARG A 230 7.45 10.27 6.03
C ARG A 230 7.87 11.72 5.81
N GLY A 231 7.42 12.60 6.69
CA GLY A 231 7.69 14.05 6.63
C GLY A 231 8.99 14.51 7.26
N ALA A 232 9.81 13.62 7.84
CA ALA A 232 10.92 14.01 8.72
C ALA A 232 11.96 14.92 8.03
N ASN A 233 12.36 14.61 6.80
CA ASN A 233 13.36 15.40 6.06
C ASN A 233 12.77 16.49 5.15
N SER A 234 11.47 16.44 4.87
CA SER A 234 10.80 17.36 3.93
C SER A 234 10.01 18.47 4.62
N ALA A 235 9.30 18.14 5.71
CA ALA A 235 8.42 19.07 6.45
C ALA A 235 8.96 19.38 7.86
N ALA A 236 9.33 18.35 8.63
CA ALA A 236 9.70 18.54 10.03
C ALA A 236 11.00 19.33 10.21
N SER A 237 11.99 19.15 9.32
CA SER A 237 13.24 19.93 9.31
C SER A 237 12.97 21.42 9.04
N GLY A 238 12.16 21.73 8.03
CA GLY A 238 11.74 23.10 7.71
C GLY A 238 10.98 23.75 8.86
N LEU A 239 10.04 23.02 9.47
CA LEU A 239 9.32 23.50 10.65
C LEU A 239 10.25 23.77 11.84
N GLY A 240 11.22 22.89 12.10
CA GLY A 240 12.21 23.08 13.15
C GLY A 240 13.02 24.36 12.98
N VAL A 241 13.46 24.65 11.76
CA VAL A 241 14.17 25.91 11.44
C VAL A 241 13.26 27.12 11.63
N THR A 242 12.01 27.06 11.15
CA THR A 242 11.06 28.16 11.30
C THR A 242 10.75 28.45 12.78
N LEU A 243 10.59 27.41 13.60
CA LEU A 243 10.38 27.57 15.05
C LEU A 243 11.60 28.19 15.75
N GLU A 244 12.82 27.84 15.32
CA GLU A 244 14.03 28.42 15.88
C GLU A 244 14.23 29.89 15.48
N ILE A 245 13.85 30.25 14.24
CA ILE A 245 13.77 31.64 13.80
C ILE A 245 12.72 32.39 14.63
N ALA A 246 11.53 31.82 14.82
CA ALA A 246 10.47 32.42 15.62
C ALA A 246 10.92 32.66 17.07
N ARG A 247 11.66 31.71 17.68
CA ARG A 247 12.25 31.85 19.01
C ARG A 247 13.25 32.99 19.08
N SER A 248 14.13 33.08 18.07
CA SER A 248 15.17 34.12 18.00
C SER A 248 14.56 35.51 17.80
N LEU A 249 13.57 35.63 16.91
CA LEU A 249 12.86 36.88 16.67
C LEU A 249 11.98 37.27 17.87
N SER A 250 11.35 36.32 18.56
CA SER A 250 10.59 36.62 19.77
C SER A 250 11.45 37.32 20.82
N MET A 251 12.71 36.90 21.01
CA MET A 251 13.63 37.60 21.91
C MET A 251 13.99 39.01 21.44
N LEU A 252 14.15 39.22 20.13
CA LEU A 252 14.49 40.52 19.54
C LEU A 252 13.34 41.54 19.61
N PHE A 253 12.09 41.07 19.48
CA PHE A 253 10.89 41.91 19.49
C PHE A 253 10.40 42.25 20.91
N ILE A 254 10.97 41.66 21.96
CA ILE A 254 10.62 41.97 23.37
C ILE A 254 11.11 43.36 23.78
N ASP A 255 12.26 43.81 23.28
CA ASP A 255 12.84 45.11 23.64
C ASP A 255 12.45 46.18 22.60
N ASP A 256 11.84 47.26 23.07
CA ASP A 256 11.44 48.40 22.24
C ASP A 256 12.64 49.08 21.56
N SER A 257 13.85 48.98 22.14
CA SER A 257 15.06 49.54 21.53
C SER A 257 15.57 48.74 20.33
N THR A 258 15.24 47.44 20.25
CA THR A 258 15.69 46.54 19.18
C THR A 258 14.56 46.15 18.24
N ARG A 259 13.36 46.68 18.48
CA ARG A 259 12.16 46.36 17.70
C ARG A 259 12.33 46.79 16.24
N PRO A 260 12.27 45.86 15.27
CA PRO A 260 12.49 46.19 13.88
C PRO A 260 11.33 46.97 13.27
N GLN A 261 11.61 47.71 12.20
CA GLN A 261 10.61 48.45 11.41
C GLN A 261 9.76 47.54 10.49
N TYR A 262 9.71 46.25 10.78
CA TYR A 262 8.99 45.23 10.03
C TYR A 262 8.09 44.45 10.99
N LYS A 263 7.00 43.93 10.45
CA LYS A 263 6.02 43.12 11.17
C LYS A 263 5.99 41.70 10.63
#